data_AF-A0A6M1T6H1-F1
#
_entry.id   AF-A0A6M1T6H1-F1
#
_cell.length_a   1.000
_cell.length_b   1.000
_cell.length_c   1.000
_cell.angle_alpha   90.00
_cell.angle_beta   90.00
_cell.angle_gamma   90.00
#
_symmetry.space_group_name_H-M   'P 1'
#
loop_
_entity.id
_entity.type
_entity.pdbx_description
1 polymer ?
#
loop_
_entity_poly.entity_id
_entity_poly.type
_entity_poly.pdbx_seq_one_letter_code
_entity_poly.pdbx_strand_id
1 'polypeptide(L)' 'MEKAVLKKEIENMLDDLPDDANWDDLMYKIYVRQSIEQGLEDSKAGRTVSHEDIKKKYQPAK' A
#
# COMPACT_ATOMS: atom_id res chain seq x y z
N MET A 1 7.16 5.67 -20.44
CA MET A 1 8.16 5.49 -19.37
C MET A 1 7.48 4.69 -18.29
N GLU A 2 7.65 3.37 -18.24
CA GLU A 2 6.82 2.55 -17.33
C GLU A 2 7.55 1.26 -16.92
N LYS A 3 8.07 0.49 -17.90
CA LYS A 3 8.78 -0.76 -17.60
C LYS A 3 10.11 -0.61 -16.87
N ALA A 4 10.92 0.40 -17.20
CA ALA A 4 12.25 0.57 -16.60
C ALA A 4 12.19 1.02 -15.13
N VAL A 5 11.14 1.77 -14.76
CA VAL A 5 10.90 2.20 -13.37
C VAL A 5 10.40 1.02 -12.55
N LEU A 6 9.38 0.31 -13.05
CA LEU A 6 8.82 -0.86 -12.39
C LEU A 6 9.89 -1.93 -12.11
N LYS A 7 10.73 -2.25 -13.10
CA LYS A 7 11.80 -3.24 -12.92
C LYS A 7 12.76 -2.85 -11.81
N LYS A 8 13.21 -1.59 -11.79
CA LYS A 8 14.13 -1.07 -10.77
C LYS A 8 13.50 -1.06 -9.37
N GLU A 9 12.21 -0.77 -9.27
CA GLU A 9 11.50 -0.79 -8.00
C GLU A 9 11.32 -2.20 -7.46
N ILE A 10 11.11 -3.19 -8.33
CA ILE A 10 11.10 -4.61 -7.95
C ILE A 10 12.49 -5.03 -7.48
N GLU A 11 13.56 -4.66 -8.20
CA GLU A 11 14.95 -4.93 -7.79
C GLU A 11 15.23 -4.39 -6.38
N ASN A 12 14.90 -3.11 -6.12
CA ASN A 12 15.04 -2.52 -4.78
C ASN A 12 14.20 -3.25 -3.71
N MET A 13 12.97 -3.66 -4.06
CA MET A 13 12.09 -4.37 -3.12
C MET A 13 12.65 -5.74 -2.73
N LEU A 14 13.29 -6.42 -3.68
CA LEU A 14 13.96 -7.70 -3.48
C LEU A 14 15.25 -7.52 -2.65
N ASP A 15 16.03 -6.47 -2.89
CA ASP A 15 17.23 -6.15 -2.10
C ASP A 15 16.91 -5.91 -0.61
N ASP A 16 15.72 -5.39 -0.31
CA ASP A 16 15.25 -5.13 1.05
C ASP A 16 14.59 -6.36 1.73
N LEU A 17 14.49 -7.52 1.07
CA LEU A 17 13.90 -8.72 1.67
C LEU A 17 14.94 -9.48 2.52
N PRO A 18 14.54 -10.00 3.70
CA PRO A 18 15.36 -10.96 4.44
C PRO A 18 15.66 -12.23 3.62
N ASP A 19 16.83 -12.85 3.86
CA ASP A 19 17.22 -14.10 3.20
C ASP A 19 16.27 -15.28 3.51
N ASP A 20 15.58 -15.23 4.65
CA ASP A 20 14.59 -16.22 5.10
C ASP A 20 13.14 -15.86 4.71
N ALA A 21 12.95 -14.79 3.94
CA ALA A 21 11.63 -14.37 3.48
C ALA A 21 10.96 -15.44 2.61
N ASN A 22 9.65 -15.60 2.79
CA ASN A 22 8.83 -16.50 2.00
C ASN A 22 7.90 -15.72 1.05
N TRP A 23 7.06 -16.46 0.32
CA TRP A 23 6.12 -15.89 -0.63
C TRP A 23 5.11 -14.92 0.01
N ASP A 24 4.67 -15.19 1.24
CA ASP A 24 3.72 -14.32 1.94
C ASP A 24 4.37 -12.98 2.29
N ASP A 25 5.65 -12.96 2.67
CA ASP A 25 6.41 -11.74 2.95
C ASP A 25 6.57 -10.86 1.70
N LEU A 26 6.90 -11.48 0.57
CA LEU A 26 6.99 -10.79 -0.71
C LEU A 26 5.62 -10.21 -1.13
N MET A 27 4.56 -11.01 -1.02
CA MET A 27 3.20 -10.56 -1.36
C MET A 27 2.74 -9.43 -0.45
N TYR A 28 3.05 -9.48 0.85
CA TYR A 28 2.77 -8.42 1.80
C TYR A 28 3.46 -7.11 1.39
N LYS A 29 4.76 -7.15 1.05
CA LYS A 29 5.48 -5.96 0.58
C LYS A 29 4.84 -5.34 -0.66
N ILE A 30 4.49 -6.16 -1.65
CA ILE A 30 3.80 -5.69 -2.88
C ILE A 30 2.49 -5.00 -2.51
N TYR A 31 1.67 -5.64 -1.67
CA TYR A 31 0.38 -5.11 -1.25
C TYR A 31 0.50 -3.78 -0.49
N VAL A 32 1.43 -3.67 0.46
CA VAL A 32 1.66 -2.45 1.22
C VAL A 32 2.06 -1.31 0.29
N ARG A 33 2.98 -1.55 -0.65
CA ARG A 33 3.40 -0.55 -1.63
C ARG A 33 2.22 -0.05 -2.47
N GLN A 34 1.45 -0.96 -3.05
CA GLN A 34 0.28 -0.61 -3.85
C GLN A 34 -0.75 0.18 -3.04
N SER A 35 -0.98 -0.21 -1.78
CA SER A 35 -1.92 0.48 -0.89
C SER A 35 -1.48 1.91 -0.59
N ILE A 36 -0.17 2.15 -0.43
CA ILE A 36 0.40 3.49 -0.23
C ILE A 36 0.24 4.34 -1.51
N GLU A 37 0.62 3.80 -2.66
CA GLU A 37 0.51 4.51 -3.94
C GLU A 37 -0.94 4.92 -4.23
N GLN A 38 -1.87 3.97 -4.07
CA GLN A 38 -3.30 4.24 -4.20
C GLN A 38 -3.79 5.28 -3.18
N GLY A 39 -3.38 5.18 -1.91
CA GLY A 39 -3.75 6.15 -0.88
C GLY A 39 -3.24 7.56 -1.17
N LEU A 40 -2.03 7.69 -1.73
CA LEU A 40 -1.48 8.98 -2.15
C LEU A 40 -2.26 9.57 -3.33
N GLU A 41 -2.67 8.75 -4.29
CA GLU A 41 -3.53 9.17 -5.41
C GLU A 41 -4.92 9.59 -4.92
N ASP A 42 -5.53 8.82 -4.04
CA ASP A 42 -6.83 9.13 -3.43
C ASP A 42 -6.78 10.45 -2.66
N SER A 43 -5.71 10.67 -1.89
CA SER A 43 -5.49 11.92 -1.16
C SER A 43 -5.38 13.12 -2.11
N LYS A 44 -4.57 13.01 -3.18
CA LYS A 44 -4.42 14.07 -4.19
C LYS A 44 -5.72 14.35 -4.94
N ALA A 45 -6.52 13.33 -5.18
CA ALA A 45 -7.81 13.45 -5.87
C ALA A 45 -8.98 13.84 -4.95
N GLY A 46 -8.73 14.04 -3.64
CA GLY A 46 -9.77 14.36 -2.66
C GLY A 46 -10.75 13.21 -2.38
N ARG A 47 -10.41 11.96 -2.76
CA ARG A 47 -11.17 10.74 -2.45
C ARG A 47 -10.92 10.30 -1.00
N THR A 48 -11.08 11.24 -0.08
CA THR A 48 -10.88 11.03 1.36
C THR A 48 -12.21 11.07 2.08
N VAL A 49 -12.29 10.42 3.24
CA VAL A 49 -13.45 10.46 4.12
C VAL A 49 -13.06 11.14 5.43
N SER A 50 -13.97 11.88 6.04
CA SER A 50 -13.67 12.56 7.29
C SER A 50 -13.55 11.57 8.45
N HIS A 51 -12.79 11.95 9.48
CA HIS A 51 -12.70 11.16 10.71
C HIS A 51 -14.08 10.94 11.35
N GLU A 52 -14.93 11.97 11.34
CA GLU A 52 -16.28 11.90 11.91
C GLU A 52 -17.16 10.86 11.20
N ASP A 53 -17.10 10.80 9.87
CA ASP A 53 -17.90 9.87 9.07
C ASP A 53 -17.44 8.43 9.26
N ILE A 54 -16.12 8.19 9.34
CA ILE A 54 -15.57 6.87 9.65
C ILE A 54 -15.99 6.41 11.06
N LYS A 55 -15.91 7.30 12.05
CA LYS A 55 -16.33 6.98 13.42
C LYS A 55 -17.80 6.60 13.48
N LYS A 56 -18.68 7.33 12.79
CA LYS A 56 -20.12 7.00 12.70
C LYS A 56 -20.35 5.65 12.03
N LYS A 57 -19.59 5.32 10.98
CA LYS A 57 -19.74 4.07 10.20
C LYS A 57 -19.33 2.81 10.98
N TYR A 58 -18.26 2.88 11.78
CA TYR A 58 -17.65 1.72 12.42
C TYR A 58 -17.79 1.71 13.95
N GLN A 59 -18.61 2.58 14.55
CA GLN A 59 -18.87 2.51 15.99
C GLN A 59 -19.49 1.15 16.35
N PRO A 60 -18.98 0.45 17.37
CA PRO A 60 -19.62 -0.76 17.86
C PRO A 60 -21.01 -0.43 18.41
N ALA A 61 -21.99 -1.28 18.11
CA ALA A 61 -23.31 -1.20 18.73
C ALA A 61 -23.15 -1.36 20.25
N LYS A 62 -23.80 -0.47 21.01
CA LYS A 62 -23.86 -0.58 22.47
C LYS A 62 -24.71 -1.76 22.89
#